data_AF-A0A843CLR0-F1
#
_entry.id   AF-A0A843CLR0-F1
#
_cell.length_a   1.000
_cell.length_b   1.000
_cell.length_c   1.000
_cell.angle_alpha   90.00
_cell.angle_beta   90.00
_cell.angle_gamma   90.00
#
_symmetry.space_group_name_H-M   'P 1'
#
loop_
_entity.id
_entity.type
_entity.pdbx_description
1 polymer ?
#
loop_
_entity_poly.entity_id
_entity_poly.type
_entity_poly.pdbx_seq_one_letter_code
_entity_poly.pdbx_strand_id
1 'polypeptide(L)' 'MQTEAALAAYSDMWADAVIPYSEYLWMIIIIITALSALYMARRFVTTF' A
#
# COMPACT_ATOMS: atom_id res chain seq x y z
N MET A 1 -7.85 -27.23 12.95
CA MET A 1 -7.13 -26.14 13.62
C MET A 1 -5.72 -26.09 13.06
N GLN A 2 -5.25 -24.92 12.64
CA GLN A 2 -3.86 -24.71 12.23
C GLN A 2 -3.00 -24.67 13.50
N THR A 3 -1.92 -25.45 13.57
CA THR A 3 -1.04 -25.48 14.74
C THR A 3 -0.10 -24.27 14.73
N GLU A 4 0.36 -23.82 15.90
CA GLU A 4 1.32 -22.69 16.00
C GLU A 4 2.58 -22.94 15.18
N ALA A 5 3.09 -24.18 15.18
CA ALA A 5 4.24 -24.57 14.36
C ALA A 5 3.96 -24.46 12.84
N ALA A 6 2.75 -24.79 12.39
CA ALA A 6 2.37 -24.64 10.98
C ALA A 6 2.20 -23.16 10.60
N LEU A 7 1.76 -22.31 11.53
CA LEU A 7 1.68 -20.86 11.31
C LEU A 7 3.08 -20.23 11.23
N ALA A 8 4.01 -20.63 12.10
CA ALA A 8 5.39 -20.16 12.10
C ALA A 8 6.15 -20.58 10.83
N ALA A 9 6.01 -21.85 10.41
CA ALA A 9 6.60 -22.32 9.16
C ALA A 9 6.02 -21.61 7.93
N TYR A 10 4.72 -21.29 7.95
CA TYR A 10 4.09 -20.50 6.91
C TYR A 10 4.60 -19.06 6.91
N SER A 11 4.72 -18.39 8.06
CA SER A 11 5.25 -17.02 8.10
C SER A 11 6.71 -16.94 7.66
N ASP A 12 7.53 -17.90 8.06
CA ASP A 12 8.96 -17.97 7.65
C ASP A 12 9.11 -18.18 6.14
N MET A 13 8.24 -18.99 5.52
CA MET A 13 8.24 -19.18 4.06
C MET A 13 8.06 -17.86 3.28
N TRP A 14 7.33 -16.90 3.85
CA TRP A 14 7.06 -15.61 3.21
C TRP A 14 7.89 -14.46 3.79
N ALA A 15 8.72 -14.70 4.81
CA ALA A 15 9.49 -13.66 5.48
C ALA A 15 10.47 -12.94 4.54
N ASP A 16 11.05 -13.67 3.59
CA ASP A 16 11.96 -13.16 2.55
C ASP A 16 11.30 -13.12 1.16
N ALA A 17 9.97 -13.24 1.09
CA ALA A 17 9.28 -13.23 -0.20
C ALA A 17 9.49 -11.89 -0.91
N VAL A 18 9.89 -11.96 -2.17
CA VAL A 18 10.00 -10.79 -3.04
C VAL A 18 8.60 -10.26 -3.28
N ILE A 19 8.22 -9.26 -2.49
CA ILE A 19 6.98 -8.52 -2.71
C ILE A 19 7.12 -7.86 -4.08
N PRO A 20 6.26 -8.20 -5.06
CA PRO A 20 6.44 -7.73 -6.42
C PRO A 20 6.34 -6.19 -6.42
N TYR A 21 7.36 -5.54 -7.00
CA TYR A 21 7.49 -4.08 -7.06
C TYR A 21 6.22 -3.38 -7.60
N SER A 22 5.39 -4.08 -8.36
CA SER A 22 4.09 -3.60 -8.85
C SER A 22 3.11 -3.21 -7.74
N GLU A 23 3.08 -3.92 -6.61
CA GLU A 23 2.17 -3.63 -5.50
C GLU A 23 2.54 -2.31 -4.82
N TYR A 24 3.83 -2.08 -4.60
CA TYR A 24 4.35 -0.81 -4.08
C TYR A 24 4.15 0.35 -5.05
N LEU A 25 4.43 0.14 -6.34
CA LEU A 25 4.22 1.15 -7.37
C LEU A 25 2.76 1.59 -7.43
N TRP A 26 1.82 0.64 -7.35
CA TRP A 26 0.39 0.95 -7.35
C TRP A 26 -0.02 1.76 -6.11
N MET A 27 0.49 1.40 -4.93
CA MET A 27 0.25 2.15 -3.70
C MET A 27 0.77 3.59 -3.79
N ILE A 28 1.97 3.79 -4.35
CA ILE A 28 2.56 5.13 -4.55
C ILE A 28 1.68 5.97 -5.50
N ILE A 29 1.21 5.39 -6.61
CA ILE A 29 0.35 6.08 -7.58
C ILE A 29 -0.96 6.57 -6.92
N ILE A 30 -1.59 5.73 -6.10
CA ILE A 30 -2.81 6.09 -5.37
C ILE A 30 -2.56 7.29 -4.44
N ILE A 31 -1.47 7.25 -3.67
CA ILE A 31 -1.12 8.31 -2.72
C ILE A 31 -0.89 9.64 -3.46
N ILE A 32 -0.10 9.64 -4.53
CA ILE A 32 0.19 10.85 -5.32
C ILE A 32 -1.10 11.42 -5.91
N THR A 33 -1.96 10.56 -6.45
CA THR A 33 -3.24 10.98 -7.04
C THR A 33 -4.16 11.60 -6.00
N ALA A 34 -4.28 10.98 -4.82
CA ALA A 34 -5.12 11.49 -3.73
C ALA A 34 -4.62 12.86 -3.21
N LEU A 35 -3.32 13.01 -3.01
CA LEU A 35 -2.71 14.28 -2.59
C LEU A 35 -2.93 15.38 -3.63
N SER A 36 -2.78 15.05 -4.91
CA SER A 36 -3.00 15.98 -6.01
C SER A 36 -4.46 16.42 -6.08
N ALA A 37 -5.40 15.49 -5.96
CA ALA A 37 -6.83 15.79 -5.95
C ALA A 37 -7.21 16.69 -4.76
N LEU A 38 -6.68 16.39 -3.56
CA LEU A 38 -6.89 17.22 -2.37
C LEU A 38 -6.33 18.63 -2.54
N TYR A 39 -5.15 18.75 -3.13
CA TYR A 39 -4.55 20.06 -3.46
C TYR A 39 -5.41 20.84 -4.45
N MET A 40 -5.89 20.20 -5.51
CA MET A 40 -6.78 20.84 -6.50
C MET A 40 -8.09 21.29 -5.86
N ALA A 41 -8.71 20.46 -5.01
CA ALA A 41 -9.93 20.82 -4.28
C ALA A 41 -9.70 22.01 -3.35
N ARG A 42 -8.57 22.04 -2.62
CA ARG A 42 -8.20 23.19 -1.78
C ARG A 42 -8.05 24.46 -2.61
N ARG A 43 -7.32 24.39 -3.73
CA ARG A 43 -7.11 25.53 -4.63
C ARG A 43 -8.44 26.06 -5.18
N PHE A 44 -9.34 25.16 -5.58
CA PHE A 44 -10.66 25.53 -6.08
C PHE A 44 -11.41 26.40 -5.04
N VAL A 45 -11.43 25.98 -3.78
CA VAL A 45 -12.07 26.74 -2.69
C VAL A 45 -11.40 28.11 -2.44
N THR A 46 -10.06 28.19 -2.50
CA THR A 46 -9.35 29.45 -2.19
C THR A 46 -9.33 30.47 -3.32
N THR A 47 -9.64 30.06 -4.55
CA THR A 47 -9.58 30.93 -5.75
C THR A 47 -10.97 31.40 -6.19
N PHE A 48 -12.04 30.94 -5.52
CA PHE A 48 -13.39 31.51 -5.61
C PHE A 48 -13.48 32.83 -4.85
#